data_AF-A0A7K1D250-F1
#
_entry.id   AF-A0A7K1D250-F1
#
_cell.length_a   1.000
_cell.length_b   1.000
_cell.length_c   1.000
_cell.angle_alpha   90.00
_cell.angle_beta   90.00
_cell.angle_gamma   90.00
#
_symmetry.space_group_name_H-M   'P 1'
#
loop_
_entity.id
_entity.type
_entity.pdbx_description
1 polymer ?
#
loop_
_entity_poly.entity_id
_entity_poly.type
_entity_poly.pdbx_seq_one_letter_code
_entity_poly.pdbx_strand_id
1 'polypeptide(L)'
;VVASRTDEIMVMYGGKVVEQAATSELFRNVRMPYTEALLRSIPRIDSPSHTRLEAIPGRPPNLLSPPSGCNFAPRCRYVQERCLVEEPPLEIENGHAWRCWYPVGSDANREALSRNLAAGVPVGIPAPGSMSSAGDR
;
A
#
# COMPACT_ATOMS: atom_id res chain seq x y z
N VAL A 1 -4.25 -9.83 19.73
CA VAL A 1 -4.01 -9.20 18.40
C VAL A 1 -4.64 -10.10 17.34
N VAL A 2 -5.09 -9.58 16.20
CA VAL A 2 -5.72 -10.38 15.11
C VAL A 2 -4.86 -11.61 14.76
N ALA A 3 -3.53 -11.42 14.73
CA ALA A 3 -2.53 -12.46 14.48
C ALA A 3 -2.65 -13.74 15.34
N SER A 4 -3.25 -13.67 16.53
CA SER A 4 -3.38 -14.82 17.45
C SER A 4 -4.81 -15.38 17.53
N ARG A 5 -5.72 -14.94 16.66
CA ARG A 5 -7.15 -15.29 16.71
C ARG A 5 -7.76 -15.66 15.36
N THR A 6 -6.97 -15.67 14.28
CA THR A 6 -7.45 -15.95 12.92
C THR A 6 -6.51 -16.93 12.23
N ASP A 7 -7.07 -17.83 11.42
CA ASP A 7 -6.29 -18.72 10.55
C ASP A 7 -5.92 -18.03 9.24
N GLU A 8 -6.77 -17.11 8.77
CA GLU A 8 -6.64 -16.37 7.52
C GLU A 8 -6.95 -14.88 7.74
N ILE A 9 -6.28 -14.01 6.99
CA ILE A 9 -6.52 -12.57 6.99
C ILE A 9 -6.80 -12.12 5.55
N MET A 10 -7.86 -11.32 5.41
CA MET A 10 -8.18 -10.60 4.18
C MET A 10 -8.07 -9.09 4.44
N VAL A 11 -7.26 -8.43 3.65
CA VAL A 11 -7.07 -6.98 3.67
C VAL A 11 -7.81 -6.37 2.49
N MET A 12 -8.62 -5.36 2.78
CA MET A 12 -9.38 -4.63 1.78
C MET A 12 -8.95 -3.16 1.71
N TYR A 13 -8.99 -2.60 0.52
CA TYR A 13 -8.78 -1.16 0.30
C TYR A 13 -9.58 -0.68 -0.90
N GLY A 14 -10.22 0.49 -0.76
CA GLY A 14 -10.99 1.08 -1.85
C GLY A 14 -12.10 0.16 -2.38
N GLY A 15 -12.75 -0.61 -1.50
CA GLY A 15 -13.81 -1.56 -1.87
C GLY A 15 -13.34 -2.87 -2.52
N LYS A 16 -12.03 -3.13 -2.60
CA LYS A 16 -11.46 -4.34 -3.21
C LYS A 16 -10.65 -5.15 -2.20
N VAL A 17 -10.66 -6.47 -2.36
CA VAL A 17 -9.67 -7.35 -1.71
C VAL A 17 -8.31 -7.05 -2.34
N VAL A 18 -7.36 -6.61 -1.52
CA VAL A 18 -6.02 -6.24 -2.00
C VAL A 18 -4.94 -7.21 -1.55
N GLU A 19 -5.16 -7.93 -0.46
CA GLU A 19 -4.28 -9.02 -0.03
C GLU A 19 -5.05 -10.04 0.80
N GLN A 20 -4.76 -11.33 0.62
CA GLN A 20 -5.35 -12.40 1.41
C GLN A 20 -4.35 -13.55 1.53
N ALA A 21 -4.14 -14.04 2.75
CA ALA A 21 -3.30 -15.22 3.00
C ALA A 21 -3.58 -15.80 4.38
N ALA A 22 -3.05 -17.00 4.63
CA ALA A 22 -2.95 -17.53 5.99
C ALA A 22 -2.29 -16.49 6.90
N THR A 23 -2.80 -16.32 8.13
CA THR A 23 -2.34 -15.29 9.08
C THR A 23 -0.83 -15.29 9.21
N SER A 24 -0.24 -16.46 9.44
CA SER A 24 1.21 -16.58 9.63
C SER A 24 2.01 -16.18 8.38
N GLU A 25 1.45 -16.40 7.19
CA GLU A 25 2.08 -16.07 5.92
C GLU A 25 2.02 -14.59 5.63
N LEU A 26 0.85 -13.97 5.86
CA LEU A 26 0.67 -12.52 5.65
C LEU A 26 1.66 -11.70 6.49
N PHE A 27 1.91 -12.08 7.74
CA PHE A 27 2.88 -11.38 8.60
C PHE A 27 4.34 -11.64 8.23
N ARG A 28 4.66 -12.74 7.54
CA ARG A 28 6.03 -13.06 7.09
C ARG A 28 6.36 -12.46 5.73
N ASN A 29 5.44 -12.56 4.79
CA ASN A 29 5.66 -12.32 3.37
C ASN A 29 4.63 -11.36 2.78
N VAL A 30 4.48 -10.18 3.38
CA VAL A 30 3.58 -9.14 2.86
C VAL A 30 3.90 -8.85 1.38
N ARG A 31 2.85 -8.84 0.56
CA ARG A 31 2.92 -8.52 -0.88
C ARG A 31 2.30 -7.17 -1.20
N MET A 32 1.27 -6.70 -0.49
CA MET A 32 0.67 -5.38 -0.79
C MET A 32 1.34 -4.24 -0.03
N PRO A 33 1.75 -3.16 -0.70
CA PRO A 33 2.25 -1.95 -0.05
C PRO A 33 1.30 -1.32 0.97
N TYR A 34 -0.02 -1.48 0.80
CA TYR A 34 -0.98 -1.00 1.79
C TYR A 34 -0.89 -1.79 3.09
N THR A 35 -0.86 -3.12 3.02
CA THR A 35 -0.68 -4.00 4.17
C THR A 35 0.66 -3.75 4.86
N GLU A 36 1.73 -3.57 4.08
CA GLU A 36 3.05 -3.22 4.62
C GLU A 36 2.98 -1.91 5.43
N ALA A 37 2.34 -0.88 4.87
CA ALA A 37 2.19 0.41 5.52
C ALA A 37 1.30 0.33 6.79
N LEU A 38 0.28 -0.53 6.80
CA LEU A 38 -0.51 -0.84 7.99
C LEU A 38 0.38 -1.47 9.07
N LEU A 39 1.18 -2.48 8.73
CA LEU A 39 2.06 -3.14 9.70
C LEU A 39 3.12 -2.18 10.26
N ARG A 40 3.69 -1.29 9.42
CA ARG A 40 4.62 -0.23 9.85
C ARG A 40 3.99 0.81 10.78
N SER A 41 2.67 0.98 10.71
CA SER A 41 1.91 1.90 11.58
C SER A 41 1.64 1.30 12.97
N ILE A 42 1.90 0.01 13.19
CA ILE A 42 1.65 -0.65 14.48
C ILE A 42 2.79 -0.32 15.45
N PRO A 43 2.49 0.19 16.66
CA PRO A 43 3.50 0.39 17.70
C PRO A 43 4.18 -0.92 18.06
N ARG A 44 5.50 -0.94 18.06
CA ARG A 44 6.28 -2.08 18.55
C ARG A 44 6.65 -1.88 20.02
N ILE A 45 6.56 -2.95 20.81
CA ILE A 45 6.85 -2.94 22.26
C ILE A 45 8.36 -2.75 22.52
N ASP A 46 9.20 -3.18 21.59
CA ASP A 46 10.65 -3.06 21.65
C ASP A 46 11.18 -1.68 21.19
N SER A 47 10.31 -0.82 20.66
CA SER A 47 10.70 0.54 20.27
C SER A 47 10.87 1.45 21.50
N PRO A 48 11.88 2.35 21.51
CA PRO A 48 12.00 3.37 22.54
C PRO A 48 10.70 4.19 22.71
N SER A 49 10.41 4.60 23.95
CA SER A 49 9.28 5.51 24.21
C SER A 49 9.39 6.76 23.33
N HIS A 50 8.24 7.25 22.84
CA HIS A 50 8.13 8.39 21.91
C HIS A 50 8.72 8.17 20.50
N THR A 51 8.98 6.93 20.09
CA THR A 51 9.28 6.62 18.68
C THR A 51 8.11 7.06 17.79
N ARG A 52 8.41 7.86 16.76
CA ARG A 52 7.40 8.34 15.81
C ARG A 52 6.94 7.19 14.93
N LEU A 53 5.63 6.96 14.87
CA LEU A 53 5.04 5.95 13.99
C LEU A 53 5.03 6.42 12.54
N GLU A 54 5.32 5.49 11.61
CA GLU A 54 5.15 5.72 10.18
C GLU A 54 3.67 5.66 9.81
N ALA A 55 2.98 6.80 9.87
CA ALA A 55 1.59 6.90 9.42
C ALA A 55 1.49 6.86 7.89
N ILE A 56 0.46 6.20 7.37
CA ILE A 56 0.17 6.20 5.93
C ILE A 56 -0.31 7.60 5.49
N PRO A 57 0.46 8.34 4.68
CA PRO A 57 0.15 9.71 4.32
C PRO A 57 -1.10 9.82 3.44
N GLY A 58 -1.69 11.01 3.36
CA GLY A 58 -2.85 11.31 2.52
C GLY A 58 -4.17 10.75 3.04
N ARG A 59 -5.23 10.91 2.24
CA ARG A 59 -6.60 10.44 2.55
C ARG A 59 -6.96 9.23 1.69
N PRO A 60 -7.86 8.34 2.15
CA PRO A 60 -8.43 7.28 1.31
C PRO A 60 -9.09 7.84 0.03
N PRO A 61 -9.17 7.04 -1.06
CA PRO A 61 -9.78 7.47 -2.31
C PRO A 61 -11.28 7.76 -2.14
N ASN A 62 -11.79 8.69 -2.94
CA ASN A 62 -13.22 8.90 -3.08
C ASN A 62 -13.83 7.76 -3.92
N LEU A 63 -14.70 6.94 -3.33
CA LEU A 63 -15.30 5.80 -4.03
C LEU A 63 -16.37 6.20 -5.06
N LEU A 64 -16.86 7.45 -5.03
CA LEU A 64 -17.76 7.99 -6.07
C LEU A 64 -17.00 8.35 -7.35
N SER A 65 -15.69 8.52 -7.27
CA SER A 65 -14.80 8.81 -8.40
C SER A 65 -13.46 8.12 -8.15
N PRO A 66 -13.42 6.78 -8.27
CA PRO A 66 -12.20 6.02 -8.00
C PRO A 66 -11.12 6.34 -9.05
N PRO A 67 -9.83 6.25 -8.70
CA PRO A 67 -8.74 6.31 -9.67
C PRO A 67 -8.93 5.32 -10.82
N SER A 68 -8.43 5.65 -12.00
CA SER A 68 -8.44 4.77 -13.18
C SER A 68 -7.61 3.51 -12.98
N GLY A 69 -6.45 3.65 -12.33
CA GLY A 69 -5.56 2.54 -12.00
C GLY A 69 -5.74 2.06 -10.55
N CYS A 70 -4.64 1.63 -9.94
CA CYS A 70 -4.62 1.16 -8.57
C CYS A 70 -5.16 2.21 -7.58
N ASN A 71 -6.19 1.85 -6.82
CA ASN A 71 -6.79 2.68 -5.77
C ASN A 71 -5.79 3.20 -4.73
N PHE A 72 -4.69 2.48 -4.49
CA PHE A 72 -3.66 2.86 -3.52
C PHE A 72 -2.51 3.70 -4.12
N ALA A 73 -2.46 3.87 -5.45
CA ALA A 73 -1.37 4.58 -6.13
C ALA A 73 -1.05 5.98 -5.55
N PRO A 74 -2.03 6.84 -5.18
CA PRO A 74 -1.75 8.17 -4.64
C PRO A 74 -1.04 8.19 -3.27
N ARG A 75 -0.97 7.04 -2.59
CA ARG A 75 -0.37 6.88 -1.25
C ARG A 75 0.76 5.85 -1.24
N CYS A 76 1.01 5.20 -2.38
CA CYS A 76 1.98 4.13 -2.50
C CYS A 76 3.37 4.71 -2.72
N ARG A 77 4.34 4.33 -1.89
CA ARG A 77 5.76 4.70 -2.07
C ARG A 77 6.42 4.00 -3.27
N TYR A 78 5.80 2.94 -3.80
CA TYR A 78 6.28 2.16 -4.95
C TYR A 78 5.52 2.48 -6.23
N VAL A 79 4.68 3.51 -6.24
CA VAL A 79 3.85 3.89 -7.40
C VAL A 79 4.72 4.09 -8.64
N GLN A 80 4.25 3.58 -9.77
CA GLN A 80 4.82 3.78 -11.11
C GLN A 80 3.70 4.17 -12.07
N GLU A 81 4.04 4.63 -13.27
CA GLU A 81 3.07 5.09 -14.28
C GLU A 81 1.95 4.08 -14.54
N ARG A 82 2.30 2.80 -14.68
CA ARG A 82 1.32 1.71 -14.85
C ARG A 82 0.26 1.67 -13.75
N CYS A 83 0.63 1.96 -12.51
CA CYS A 83 -0.29 1.98 -11.37
C CYS A 83 -1.34 3.10 -11.47
N LEU A 84 -1.10 4.15 -12.25
CA LEU A 84 -2.01 5.29 -12.40
C LEU A 84 -3.07 5.03 -13.48
N VAL A 85 -2.76 4.16 -14.45
CA VAL A 85 -3.60 3.95 -15.63
C VAL A 85 -4.24 2.56 -15.67
N GLU A 86 -3.62 1.56 -15.04
CA GLU A 86 -4.09 0.17 -15.05
C GLU A 86 -4.30 -0.36 -13.63
N GLU A 87 -5.47 -0.95 -13.40
CA GLU A 87 -5.77 -1.70 -12.18
C GLU A 87 -5.03 -3.05 -12.19
N PRO A 88 -4.26 -3.37 -11.14
CA PRO A 88 -3.63 -4.68 -11.05
C PRO A 88 -4.66 -5.81 -10.89
N PRO A 89 -4.48 -6.96 -11.58
CA PRO A 89 -5.28 -8.14 -11.34
C PRO A 89 -5.06 -8.66 -9.91
N LEU A 90 -5.96 -9.54 -9.45
CA LEU A 90 -5.71 -10.34 -8.26
C LEU A 90 -4.83 -11.52 -8.67
N GLU A 91 -3.55 -11.44 -8.33
CA GLU A 91 -2.61 -12.54 -8.48
C GLU A 91 -2.76 -13.50 -7.31
N ILE A 92 -2.60 -14.80 -7.55
CA ILE A 92 -2.68 -15.84 -6.53
C ILE A 92 -1.51 -16.80 -6.70
N GLU A 93 -0.69 -16.92 -5.67
CA GLU A 93 0.45 -17.84 -5.63
C GLU A 93 0.48 -18.54 -4.28
N ASN A 94 0.52 -19.87 -4.26
CA ASN A 94 0.66 -20.67 -3.03
C ASN A 94 -0.35 -20.32 -1.91
N GLY A 95 -1.58 -19.95 -2.26
CA GLY A 95 -2.61 -19.55 -1.30
C GLY A 95 -2.47 -18.12 -0.74
N HIS A 96 -1.56 -17.33 -1.30
CA HIS A 96 -1.42 -15.90 -1.04
C HIS A 96 -1.92 -15.12 -2.26
N ALA A 97 -2.93 -14.28 -2.08
CA ALA A 97 -3.48 -13.43 -3.12
C ALA A 97 -3.11 -11.95 -2.89
N TRP A 98 -2.81 -11.20 -3.96
CA TRP A 98 -2.55 -9.76 -3.87
C TRP A 98 -2.91 -8.99 -5.15
N ARG A 99 -3.18 -7.67 -5.02
CA ARG A 99 -3.44 -6.75 -6.14
C ARG A 99 -2.33 -5.71 -6.28
N CYS A 100 -1.20 -6.09 -6.87
CA CYS A 100 -0.08 -5.18 -7.04
C CYS A 100 0.78 -5.51 -8.26
N TRP A 101 1.15 -4.49 -9.04
CA TRP A 101 2.17 -4.61 -10.10
C TRP A 101 3.59 -4.78 -9.56
N TYR A 102 3.87 -4.27 -8.36
CA TYR A 102 5.19 -4.24 -7.73
C TYR A 102 5.11 -4.80 -6.31
N PRO A 103 4.79 -6.10 -6.14
CA PRO A 103 4.54 -6.68 -4.84
C PRO A 103 5.78 -6.57 -3.93
N VAL A 104 5.56 -6.26 -2.66
CA VAL A 104 6.61 -6.14 -1.66
C VAL A 104 7.47 -7.41 -1.64
N GLY A 105 8.79 -7.23 -1.49
CA GLY A 105 9.77 -8.31 -1.52
C GLY A 105 10.30 -8.69 -2.92
N SER A 106 9.65 -8.28 -4.01
CA SER A 106 10.14 -8.51 -5.38
C SER A 106 11.30 -7.57 -5.77
N ASP A 107 12.09 -7.96 -6.79
CA ASP A 107 13.10 -7.08 -7.39
C ASP A 107 12.45 -5.81 -7.98
N ALA A 108 11.34 -5.97 -8.70
CA ALA A 108 10.59 -4.87 -9.27
C ALA A 108 10.12 -3.86 -8.21
N ASN A 109 9.78 -4.31 -7.00
CA ASN A 109 9.45 -3.44 -5.87
C ASN A 109 10.64 -2.63 -5.37
N ARG A 110 11.83 -3.25 -5.26
CA ARG A 110 13.07 -2.55 -4.88
C ARG A 110 13.47 -1.50 -5.91
N GLU A 111 13.38 -1.85 -7.19
CA GLU A 111 13.66 -0.93 -8.30
C GLU A 111 12.67 0.24 -8.34
N ALA A 112 11.37 -0.03 -8.15
CA ALA A 112 10.34 1.00 -8.07
C ALA A 112 10.62 1.99 -6.94
N LEU A 113 11.02 1.50 -5.76
CA LEU A 113 11.39 2.37 -4.65
C LEU A 113 12.64 3.21 -4.99
N SER A 114 13.69 2.59 -5.53
CA SER A 114 14.92 3.29 -5.89
C SER A 114 14.65 4.41 -6.89
N ARG A 115 13.80 4.16 -7.90
CA ARG A 115 13.40 5.15 -8.90
C ARG A 115 12.67 6.34 -8.26
N ASN A 116 11.71 6.06 -7.38
CA ASN A 116 10.93 7.09 -6.70
C ASN A 116 11.80 7.96 -5.77
N LEU A 117 12.74 7.34 -5.05
CA LEU A 117 13.71 8.06 -4.22
C LEU A 117 14.66 8.93 -5.06
N ALA A 118 15.18 8.41 -6.17
CA ALA A 118 16.03 9.17 -7.08
C ALA A 118 15.30 10.37 -7.70
N ALA A 119 13.98 10.25 -7.92
CA ALA A 119 13.13 11.33 -8.43
C ALA A 119 12.65 12.32 -7.34
N GLY A 120 13.00 12.11 -6.06
CA GLY A 120 12.54 12.96 -4.97
C GLY A 120 11.04 12.83 -4.65
N VAL A 121 10.40 11.73 -5.04
CA VAL A 121 8.98 11.42 -4.78
C VAL A 121 8.89 10.29 -3.76
N PRO A 122 9.04 10.57 -2.44
CA PRO A 122 9.14 9.51 -1.44
C PRO A 122 7.81 8.76 -1.21
N VAL A 123 6.69 9.34 -1.64
CA VAL A 123 5.33 8.80 -1.50
C VAL A 123 4.48 9.32 -2.65
N GLY A 124 3.74 8.44 -3.33
CA GLY A 124 2.51 8.76 -4.07
C GLY A 124 2.57 9.91 -5.07
N ILE A 125 2.39 9.61 -6.36
CA ILE A 125 2.16 10.66 -7.36
C ILE A 125 0.67 11.07 -7.23
N PRO A 126 0.36 12.37 -7.08
CA PRO A 126 -1.03 12.82 -7.10
C PRO A 126 -1.70 12.35 -8.39
N ALA A 127 -2.89 11.79 -8.30
CA ALA A 127 -3.64 11.44 -9.51
C ALA A 127 -3.88 12.71 -10.35
N PRO A 128 -3.80 12.65 -11.68
CA PRO A 128 -4.15 13.79 -12.52
C PRO A 128 -5.58 14.23 -12.19
N GLY A 129 -5.74 15.48 -11.71
CA GLY A 129 -7.01 16.04 -11.24
C GLY A 129 -7.15 16.27 -9.72
N SER A 130 -6.16 15.88 -8.89
CA SER A 130 -6.20 16.12 -7.43
C SER A 130 -5.60 17.46 -6.98
N MET A 131 -5.48 18.46 -7.86
CA MET A 131 -5.19 19.84 -7.44
C MET A 131 -6.40 20.40 -6.68
N SER A 132 -6.42 20.17 -5.37
CA SER A 132 -7.23 20.99 -4.48
C SER A 132 -6.54 22.35 -4.39
N SER A 133 -7.26 23.39 -4.79
CA SER A 133 -6.88 24.79 -4.64
C SER A 133 -6.30 25.04 -3.24
N ALA A 134 -5.01 25.33 -3.17
CA ALA A 134 -4.45 26.09 -2.07
C ALA A 134 -5.13 27.47 -2.10
N GLY A 135 -6.22 27.60 -1.33
CA GLY A 135 -6.89 28.86 -1.07
C GLY A 135 -6.33 29.46 0.21
N ASP A 136 -5.86 30.70 0.08
CA ASP A 136 -5.46 31.63 1.13
C ASP A 136 -6.13 31.40 2.49
N ARG A 137 -5.29 31.30 3.53
CA ARG A 137 -5.50 31.97 4.82
C ARG A 137 -4.21 32.02 5.61
#